data_AF-A0A3C1WLE9-F1
#
_entry.id   AF-A0A3C1WLE9-F1
#
_cell.length_a   1.000
_cell.length_b   1.000
_cell.length_c   1.000
_cell.angle_alpha   90.00
_cell.angle_beta   90.00
_cell.angle_gamma   90.00
#
_symmetry.space_group_name_H-M   'P 1'
#
loop_
_entity.id
_entity.type
_entity.pdbx_description
1 polymer ?
#
loop_
_entity_poly.entity_id
_entity_poly.type
_entity_poly.pdbx_seq_one_letter_code
_entity_poly.pdbx_strand_id
1 'polypeptide(L)'
;MKKIFILFFLVSLFASCYYDKYENLYPLGNNTCDSSTVTYSGAVTEILSSYCYSCHNSSTATGAVILDTYADANTYALNGQLMGCVKGETGYPMMPPSASLNDCDIARLQKWVNDGAPDN
;
A
#
# COMPACT_ATOMS: atom_id res chain seq x y z
N MET A 1 32.38 -26.96 -56.73
CA MET A 1 31.74 -25.70 -57.19
C MET A 1 30.23 -25.98 -57.17
N LYS A 2 29.32 -25.31 -56.46
CA LYS A 2 29.17 -23.94 -55.97
C LYS A 2 28.47 -24.00 -54.59
N LYS A 3 28.73 -22.96 -53.81
CA LYS A 3 28.22 -22.67 -52.46
C LYS A 3 26.72 -22.44 -52.50
N ILE A 4 25.97 -22.85 -51.47
CA ILE A 4 25.10 -21.92 -50.73
C ILE A 4 24.60 -22.55 -49.42
N PHE A 5 24.93 -21.81 -48.36
CA PHE A 5 24.62 -22.04 -46.95
C PHE A 5 23.42 -21.12 -46.67
N ILE A 6 22.23 -21.64 -46.36
CA ILE A 6 21.15 -20.80 -45.81
C ILE A 6 20.58 -21.50 -44.59
N LEU A 7 21.20 -21.12 -43.48
CA LEU A 7 20.78 -21.22 -42.10
C LEU A 7 19.38 -20.60 -41.94
N PHE A 8 18.33 -21.43 -41.82
CA PHE A 8 17.00 -20.95 -41.42
C PHE A 8 16.91 -20.93 -39.89
N PHE A 9 17.71 -20.05 -39.28
CA PHE A 9 17.61 -19.71 -37.86
C PHE A 9 16.45 -18.73 -37.73
N LEU A 10 15.23 -19.26 -37.58
CA LEU A 10 14.03 -18.49 -37.29
C LEU A 10 14.12 -18.02 -35.83
N VAL A 11 14.88 -16.96 -35.58
CA VAL A 11 14.87 -16.24 -34.31
C VAL A 11 13.58 -15.44 -34.28
N SER A 12 12.55 -16.06 -33.70
CA SER A 12 11.40 -15.33 -33.19
C SER A 12 11.89 -14.39 -32.09
N LEU A 13 12.05 -13.12 -32.45
CA LEU A 13 12.22 -12.02 -31.51
C LEU A 13 10.90 -11.85 -30.76
N PHE A 14 10.75 -12.57 -29.64
CA PHE A 14 9.77 -12.21 -28.65
C PHE A 14 10.24 -10.90 -28.00
N ALA A 15 9.72 -9.78 -28.49
CA ALA A 15 9.80 -8.51 -27.77
C ALA A 15 8.93 -8.62 -26.52
N SER A 16 9.48 -9.18 -25.43
CA SER A 16 8.90 -9.00 -24.11
C SER A 16 9.21 -7.58 -23.67
N CYS A 17 8.25 -6.66 -23.82
CA CYS A 17 8.26 -5.45 -23.04
C CYS A 17 8.09 -5.87 -21.58
N TYR A 18 9.21 -6.05 -20.88
CA TYR A 18 9.22 -6.25 -19.44
C TYR A 18 8.81 -4.92 -18.81
N TYR A 19 7.67 -4.91 -18.14
CA TYR A 19 7.22 -3.76 -17.37
C TYR A 19 8.03 -3.81 -16.07
N ASP A 20 9.23 -3.25 -16.09
CA ASP A 20 10.02 -3.05 -14.89
C ASP A 20 9.22 -2.13 -13.95
N LYS A 21 8.82 -2.64 -12.78
CA LYS A 21 8.33 -1.75 -11.72
C LYS A 21 9.44 -0.76 -11.40
N TYR A 22 9.11 0.53 -11.35
CA TYR A 22 10.05 1.64 -11.14
C TYR A 22 10.99 1.41 -9.93
N GLU A 23 10.52 0.69 -8.92
CA GLU A 23 11.28 0.24 -7.74
C GLU A 23 12.51 -0.64 -8.05
N ASN A 24 12.49 -1.41 -9.14
CA ASN A 24 13.61 -2.28 -9.54
C ASN A 24 14.71 -1.50 -10.30
N LEU A 25 14.32 -0.46 -11.04
CA LEU A 25 15.24 0.35 -11.86
C LEU A 25 15.87 1.50 -11.06
N TYR A 26 15.14 2.00 -10.06
CA TYR A 26 15.60 3.03 -9.14
C TYR A 26 15.30 2.56 -7.72
N PRO A 27 16.18 1.72 -7.12
CA PRO A 27 16.04 1.37 -5.72
C PRO A 27 16.22 2.65 -4.91
N LEU A 28 15.10 3.29 -4.54
CA LEU A 28 15.07 4.33 -3.53
C LEU A 28 15.68 3.71 -2.29
N GLY A 29 16.86 4.22 -1.94
CA GLY A 29 17.81 3.51 -1.08
C GLY A 29 17.18 2.96 0.17
N ASN A 30 17.52 1.71 0.49
CA ASN A 30 17.46 1.10 1.82
C ASN A 30 16.49 1.77 2.82
N ASN A 31 15.21 1.83 2.48
CA ASN A 31 14.16 1.94 3.47
C ASN A 31 13.75 0.50 3.74
N THR A 32 14.56 -0.23 4.53
CA THR A 32 14.01 -1.37 5.24
C THR A 32 12.78 -0.83 5.97
N CYS A 33 11.59 -1.20 5.50
CA CYS A 33 10.34 -0.97 6.20
C CYS A 33 10.49 -1.64 7.56
N ASP A 34 11.01 -0.89 8.53
CA ASP A 34 11.13 -1.40 9.88
C ASP A 34 9.72 -1.47 10.44
N SER A 35 9.18 -2.67 10.34
CA SER A 35 7.91 -3.05 10.94
C SER A 35 8.16 -3.81 12.25
N SER A 36 9.36 -3.76 12.85
CA SER A 36 9.62 -4.50 14.08
C SER A 36 8.88 -3.91 15.28
N THR A 37 8.67 -2.58 15.27
CA THR A 37 7.90 -1.86 16.29
C THR A 37 6.96 -0.87 15.61
N VAL A 38 5.65 -1.14 15.66
CA VAL A 38 4.60 -0.23 15.18
C VAL A 38 3.75 0.14 16.39
N THR A 39 3.66 1.42 16.68
CA THR A 39 2.84 1.94 17.77
C THR A 39 1.69 2.79 17.23
N TYR A 40 0.58 2.86 17.97
CA TYR A 40 -0.50 3.75 17.62
C TYR A 40 -0.03 5.21 17.63
N SER A 41 0.59 5.63 18.75
CA SER A 41 1.05 6.99 19.00
C SER A 41 2.18 7.49 18.07
N GLY A 42 2.84 6.57 17.35
CA GLY A 42 3.88 6.89 16.38
C GLY A 42 3.40 6.63 14.96
N ALA A 43 3.84 5.49 14.40
CA ALA A 43 3.66 5.18 12.99
C ALA A 43 2.20 5.22 12.51
N VAL A 44 1.23 4.75 13.32
CA VAL A 44 -0.18 4.73 12.88
C VAL A 44 -0.75 6.14 12.81
N THR A 45 -0.61 6.95 13.86
CA THR A 45 -1.10 8.34 13.84
C THR A 45 -0.40 9.18 12.76
N GLU A 46 0.89 8.95 12.50
CA GLU A 46 1.60 9.60 11.39
C GLU A 46 0.97 9.28 10.03
N ILE A 47 0.63 8.00 9.78
CA ILE A 47 -0.04 7.57 8.54
C ILE A 47 -1.46 8.15 8.48
N LEU A 48 -2.26 8.00 9.55
CA LEU A 48 -3.64 8.47 9.57
C LEU A 48 -3.72 10.00 9.38
N SER A 49 -2.82 10.75 10.00
CA SER A 49 -2.76 12.22 9.83
C SER A 49 -2.31 12.64 8.43
N SER A 50 -1.40 11.90 7.81
CA SER A 50 -0.88 12.20 6.48
C SER A 50 -1.88 11.90 5.36
N TYR A 51 -2.66 10.81 5.48
CA TYR A 51 -3.48 10.31 4.37
C TYR A 51 -4.99 10.30 4.63
N CYS A 52 -5.44 10.33 5.89
CA CYS A 52 -6.84 10.06 6.22
C CYS A 52 -7.56 11.29 6.79
N TYR A 53 -6.91 12.06 7.65
CA TYR A 53 -7.58 13.11 8.42
C TYR A 53 -8.12 14.26 7.57
N SER A 54 -7.69 14.47 6.32
CA SER A 54 -8.32 15.49 5.47
C SER A 54 -9.82 15.23 5.22
N CYS A 55 -10.28 13.98 5.36
CA CYS A 55 -11.67 13.58 5.11
C CYS A 55 -12.29 12.71 6.21
N HIS A 56 -11.50 12.20 7.16
CA HIS A 56 -11.95 11.27 8.20
C HIS A 56 -11.50 11.71 9.59
N ASN A 57 -11.86 12.94 9.97
CA ASN A 57 -11.62 13.46 11.31
C ASN A 57 -12.94 14.00 11.90
N SER A 58 -12.95 14.29 13.20
CA SER A 58 -14.11 14.80 13.94
C SER A 58 -14.72 16.08 13.37
N SER A 59 -13.92 16.93 12.72
CA SER A 59 -14.36 18.16 12.04
C SER A 59 -14.80 17.94 10.59
N THR A 60 -14.31 16.90 9.93
CA THR A 60 -14.57 16.57 8.53
C THR A 60 -14.80 15.06 8.44
N ALA A 61 -16.00 14.63 8.82
CA ALA A 61 -16.41 13.24 8.93
C ALA A 61 -17.08 12.76 7.61
N THR A 62 -16.34 12.79 6.50
CA THR A 62 -16.87 12.33 5.21
C THR A 62 -17.28 10.86 5.30
N GLY A 63 -18.48 10.54 4.81
CA GLY A 63 -19.03 9.19 4.90
C GLY A 63 -19.39 8.74 6.32
N ALA A 64 -19.51 9.68 7.27
CA ALA A 64 -19.72 9.40 8.70
C ALA A 64 -18.61 8.52 9.32
N VAL A 65 -17.39 8.64 8.80
CA VAL A 65 -16.19 7.95 9.30
C VAL A 65 -15.27 8.97 9.96
N ILE A 66 -14.81 8.63 11.17
CA ILE A 66 -13.90 9.43 11.99
C ILE A 66 -12.74 8.51 12.38
N LEU A 67 -11.49 9.00 12.34
CA LEU A 67 -10.29 8.21 12.62
C LEU A 67 -9.28 8.96 13.51
N ASP A 68 -9.61 10.16 13.99
CA ASP A 68 -8.69 11.07 14.69
C ASP A 68 -8.60 10.82 16.20
N THR A 69 -9.26 9.78 16.71
CA THR A 69 -9.04 9.24 18.06
C THR A 69 -8.66 7.75 18.00
N TYR A 70 -8.02 7.25 19.06
CA TYR A 70 -7.69 5.83 19.17
C TYR A 70 -8.94 4.96 19.09
N ALA A 71 -9.99 5.31 19.85
CA ALA A 71 -11.21 4.53 19.94
C ALA A 71 -11.90 4.41 18.57
N ASP A 72 -11.93 5.50 17.81
CA ASP A 72 -12.50 5.50 16.47
C ASP A 72 -11.64 4.67 15.51
N ALA A 73 -10.32 4.91 15.47
CA ALA A 73 -9.39 4.16 14.63
C ALA A 73 -9.41 2.65 14.93
N ASN A 74 -9.43 2.27 16.21
CA ASN A 74 -9.49 0.88 16.66
C ASN A 74 -10.78 0.18 16.17
N THR A 75 -11.92 0.87 16.19
CA THR A 75 -13.20 0.32 15.70
C THR A 75 -13.10 -0.11 14.23
N TYR A 76 -12.57 0.76 13.36
CA TYR A 76 -12.42 0.47 11.93
C TYR A 76 -11.27 -0.49 11.63
N ALA A 77 -10.25 -0.52 12.48
CA ALA A 77 -9.17 -1.49 12.39
C ALA A 77 -9.68 -2.92 12.64
N LEU A 78 -10.38 -3.12 13.77
CA LEU A 78 -10.80 -4.44 14.22
C LEU A 78 -12.01 -4.99 13.45
N ASN A 79 -12.83 -4.14 12.84
CA ASN A 79 -13.92 -4.57 11.96
C ASN A 79 -13.50 -4.79 10.50
N GLY A 80 -12.21 -4.60 10.18
CA GLY A 80 -11.61 -4.84 8.87
C GLY A 80 -11.82 -3.71 7.84
N GLN A 81 -12.64 -2.70 8.13
CA GLN A 81 -12.93 -1.63 7.18
C GLN A 81 -11.70 -0.80 6.84
N LEU A 82 -10.82 -0.53 7.81
CA LEU A 82 -9.60 0.25 7.57
C LEU A 82 -8.75 -0.40 6.48
N MET A 83 -8.40 -1.68 6.64
CA MET A 83 -7.55 -2.36 5.68
C MET A 83 -8.27 -2.69 4.37
N GLY A 84 -9.57 -2.99 4.40
CA GLY A 84 -10.37 -3.19 3.20
C GLY A 84 -10.37 -1.96 2.30
N CYS A 85 -10.54 -0.77 2.87
CA CYS A 85 -10.50 0.50 2.14
C CYS A 85 -9.08 0.85 1.68
N VAL A 86 -8.07 0.73 2.55
CA VAL A 86 -6.66 1.03 2.22
C VAL A 86 -6.13 0.16 1.08
N LYS A 87 -6.55 -1.11 1.03
CA LYS A 87 -6.15 -2.06 -0.02
C LYS A 87 -7.07 -2.04 -1.24
N GLY A 88 -8.20 -1.34 -1.18
CA GLY A 88 -9.22 -1.36 -2.23
C GLY A 88 -9.79 -2.75 -2.49
N GLU A 89 -10.04 -3.53 -1.43
CA GLU A 89 -10.61 -4.86 -1.52
C GLU A 89 -12.05 -4.83 -2.05
N THR A 90 -12.49 -5.91 -2.70
CA THR A 90 -13.85 -6.02 -3.23
C THR A 90 -14.89 -5.77 -2.13
N GLY A 91 -15.77 -4.79 -2.35
CA GLY A 91 -16.80 -4.40 -1.39
C GLY A 91 -16.42 -3.20 -0.50
N TYR A 92 -15.20 -2.68 -0.61
CA TYR A 92 -14.74 -1.47 0.08
C TYR A 92 -14.41 -0.35 -0.92
N PRO A 93 -14.74 0.92 -0.62
CA PRO A 93 -14.24 2.03 -1.41
C PRO A 93 -12.73 2.17 -1.20
N MET A 94 -11.96 2.25 -2.29
CA MET A 94 -10.52 2.50 -2.21
C MET A 94 -10.25 3.87 -1.58
N MET A 95 -9.40 3.89 -0.55
CA MET A 95 -8.98 5.10 0.15
C MET A 95 -7.45 5.16 0.28
N PRO A 96 -6.84 6.35 0.07
CA PRO A 96 -7.43 7.57 -0.47
C PRO A 96 -7.96 7.42 -1.92
N PRO A 97 -8.97 8.21 -2.36
CA PRO A 97 -9.66 7.98 -3.65
C PRO A 97 -8.79 8.13 -4.90
N SER A 98 -7.70 8.90 -4.83
CA SER A 98 -6.86 9.26 -5.98
C SER A 98 -5.41 8.80 -5.87
N ALA A 99 -5.02 8.22 -4.74
CA ALA A 99 -3.65 7.76 -4.49
C ALA A 99 -3.65 6.65 -3.44
N SER A 100 -2.97 5.55 -3.73
CA SER A 100 -2.70 4.50 -2.74
C SER A 100 -1.55 4.91 -1.83
N LEU A 101 -1.57 4.43 -0.59
CA LEU A 101 -0.41 4.46 0.30
C LEU A 101 0.73 3.63 -0.32
N ASN A 102 1.97 3.93 0.06
CA ASN A 102 3.09 3.07 -0.30
C ASN A 102 3.03 1.75 0.49
N ASP A 103 3.72 0.73 -0.01
CA ASP A 103 3.71 -0.61 0.58
C ASP A 103 4.18 -0.66 2.04
N CYS A 104 5.07 0.26 2.47
CA CYS A 104 5.56 0.31 3.84
C CYS A 104 4.48 0.80 4.81
N ASP A 105 3.73 1.84 4.44
CA ASP A 105 2.64 2.38 5.25
C ASP A 105 1.49 1.38 5.34
N ILE A 106 1.16 0.70 4.24
CA ILE A 106 0.17 -0.40 4.22
C ILE A 106 0.63 -1.53 5.16
N ALA A 107 1.89 -1.93 5.09
CA ALA A 107 2.44 -3.00 5.93
C ALA A 107 2.43 -2.63 7.43
N ARG A 108 2.72 -1.37 7.78
CA ARG A 108 2.65 -0.87 9.16
C ARG A 108 1.23 -0.87 9.70
N LEU A 109 0.27 -0.35 8.94
CA LEU A 109 -1.15 -0.41 9.31
C LEU A 109 -1.60 -1.86 9.49
N GLN A 110 -1.27 -2.73 8.53
CA GLN A 110 -1.64 -4.14 8.60
C GLN A 110 -1.02 -4.83 9.83
N LYS A 111 0.25 -4.54 10.15
CA LYS A 111 0.88 -5.08 11.36
C LYS A 111 0.15 -4.62 12.61
N TRP A 112 -0.12 -3.32 12.74
CA TRP A 112 -0.85 -2.81 13.91
C TRP A 112 -2.23 -3.47 14.05
N VAL A 113 -2.98 -3.63 12.96
CA VAL A 113 -4.26 -4.37 12.96
C VAL A 113 -4.05 -5.83 13.39
N ASN A 114 -3.05 -6.52 12.85
CA ASN A 114 -2.74 -7.92 13.19
C ASN A 114 -2.33 -8.09 14.66
N ASP A 115 -1.68 -7.09 15.25
CA ASP A 115 -1.29 -7.08 16.66
C ASP A 115 -2.47 -6.76 17.60
N GLY A 116 -3.69 -6.61 17.06
CA GLY A 116 -4.91 -6.31 17.82
C GLY A 116 -5.20 -4.82 18.00
N ALA A 117 -4.57 -3.97 17.17
CA ALA A 117 -4.70 -2.53 17.17
C ALA A 117 -4.48 -1.89 18.57
N PRO A 118 -3.35 -2.18 19.26
CA PRO A 118 -3.09 -1.70 20.62
C PRO A 118 -2.94 -0.17 20.69
N ASP A 119 -3.29 0.40 21.84
CA ASP A 119 -3.02 1.80 22.21
C ASP A 119 -1.64 1.89 22.89
N ASN A 120 -0.60 2.19 22.11
CA ASN A 120 0.80 2.17 22.55
C ASN A 120 1.68 3.22 21.87
#